data_AF-A0A9D8B6R1-F1
#
_entry.id   AF-A0A9D8B6R1-F1
#
_cell.length_a   1.000
_cell.length_b   1.000
_cell.length_c   1.000
_cell.angle_alpha   90.00
_cell.angle_beta   90.00
_cell.angle_gamma   90.00
#
_symmetry.space_group_name_H-M   'P 1'
#
loop_
_entity.id
_entity.type
_entity.pdbx_description
1 polymer ?
#
loop_
_entity_poly.entity_id
_entity_poly.type
_entity_poly.pdbx_seq_one_letter_code
_entity_poly.pdbx_strand_id
1 'polypeptide(L)'
;MKALSIRQPWADLIIQGKKTLELRSWSVKYRGPLAIHASQNIERAACVTHGIDPERVTAGAIIGVVELVDVVELDAAAFAARQSEHLADARFNTTPLFGWQLANPRPLPHPCIVHGRMGLFTIPDDCLQTPGARAVEPEPAPPALEPTWNPDKPFELRVLADARRHSAYALALYQRFVETPGAQRVLYREEPPQMQRVVEIGGSVLRTVADNILDALKRSGYKATELSAQRREPFLLSEEAGVRLGLLFLCVKPIGKVNRIEAIAEGVRRMTSEEVYYWYSKCTTKTTADRAQKALRVLLADE
;
A
#
# COMPACT_ATOMS: atom_id res chain seq x y z
N MET A 1 -28.77 -8.99 10.10
CA MET A 1 -28.67 -7.50 9.87
C MET A 1 -29.21 -7.11 8.48
N LYS A 2 -29.59 -5.84 8.23
CA LYS A 2 -29.94 -5.36 6.87
C LYS A 2 -28.68 -5.04 6.05
N ALA A 3 -28.76 -5.21 4.73
CA ALA A 3 -27.69 -4.93 3.78
C ALA A 3 -28.20 -4.19 2.53
N LEU A 4 -27.31 -3.43 1.90
CA LEU A 4 -27.55 -2.73 0.65
C LEU A 4 -26.44 -3.07 -0.36
N SER A 5 -26.83 -3.44 -1.59
CA SER A 5 -25.89 -3.71 -2.68
C SER A 5 -25.53 -2.42 -3.43
N ILE A 6 -24.23 -2.15 -3.51
CA ILE A 6 -23.64 -0.94 -4.08
C ILE A 6 -22.57 -1.34 -5.10
N ARG A 7 -22.55 -0.68 -6.26
CA ARG A 7 -21.54 -0.94 -7.29
C ARG A 7 -20.17 -0.44 -6.88
N GLN A 8 -19.12 -1.10 -7.35
CA GLN A 8 -17.77 -0.55 -7.24
C GLN A 8 -17.58 0.61 -8.23
N PRO A 9 -16.83 1.66 -7.87
CA PRO A 9 -15.99 1.80 -6.65
C PRO A 9 -16.74 2.35 -5.42
N TRP A 10 -18.03 2.65 -5.55
CA TRP A 10 -18.79 3.40 -4.54
C TRP A 10 -18.90 2.66 -3.21
N ALA A 11 -19.01 1.34 -3.24
CA ALA A 11 -19.02 0.50 -2.04
C ALA A 11 -17.73 0.69 -1.22
N ASP A 12 -16.57 0.65 -1.88
CA ASP A 12 -15.28 0.89 -1.23
C ASP A 12 -15.16 2.32 -0.69
N LEU A 13 -15.59 3.32 -1.47
CA LEU A 13 -15.55 4.73 -1.06
C LEU A 13 -16.43 5.00 0.17
N ILE A 14 -17.54 4.28 0.33
CA ILE A 14 -18.40 4.35 1.51
C ILE A 14 -17.69 3.79 2.75
N ILE A 15 -17.10 2.60 2.64
CA ILE A 15 -16.43 1.97 3.79
C ILE A 15 -15.12 2.68 4.14
N GLN A 16 -14.47 3.35 3.18
CA GLN A 16 -13.35 4.27 3.44
C GLN A 16 -13.79 5.61 4.07
N GLY A 17 -15.10 5.85 4.20
CA GLY A 17 -15.65 7.11 4.73
C GLY A 17 -15.53 8.31 3.79
N LYS A 18 -15.14 8.10 2.53
CA LYS A 18 -15.00 9.16 1.52
C LYS A 18 -16.35 9.55 0.92
N LYS A 19 -17.26 8.59 0.75
CA LYS A 19 -18.64 8.80 0.29
C LYS A 19 -19.58 8.62 1.48
N THR A 20 -20.17 9.71 1.95
CA THR A 20 -21.06 9.73 3.12
C THR A 20 -22.53 9.84 2.76
N LEU A 21 -22.85 10.06 1.48
CA LEU A 21 -24.23 10.17 0.98
C LEU A 21 -24.45 9.22 -0.19
N GLU A 22 -25.26 8.18 0.01
CA GLU A 22 -25.63 7.22 -1.05
C GLU A 22 -26.91 7.68 -1.78
N LEU A 23 -26.90 7.63 -3.11
CA LEU A 23 -27.99 8.16 -3.93
C LEU A 23 -28.91 7.03 -4.42
N ARG A 24 -30.22 7.18 -4.19
CA ARG A 24 -31.22 6.19 -4.62
C ARG A 24 -32.49 6.86 -5.11
N SER A 25 -33.17 6.25 -6.08
CA SER A 25 -34.49 6.68 -6.55
C SER A 25 -35.64 6.26 -5.63
N TRP A 26 -35.34 5.67 -4.47
CA TRP A 26 -36.32 5.16 -3.53
C TRP A 26 -35.86 5.42 -2.08
N SER A 27 -36.84 5.50 -1.19
CA SER A 27 -36.67 5.80 0.23
C SER A 27 -36.98 4.58 1.11
N VAL A 28 -36.46 4.61 2.33
CA VAL A 28 -36.76 3.63 3.39
C VAL A 28 -36.99 4.32 4.72
N LYS A 29 -37.82 3.71 5.56
CA LYS A 29 -38.00 4.12 6.97
C LYS A 29 -36.91 3.57 7.91
N TYR A 30 -36.15 2.57 7.47
CA TYR A 30 -35.11 1.95 8.29
C TYR A 30 -33.99 2.94 8.60
N ARG A 31 -33.50 2.93 9.84
CA ARG A 31 -32.31 3.63 10.34
C ARG A 31 -31.53 2.69 11.26
N GLY A 32 -30.22 2.87 11.30
CA GLY A 32 -29.32 2.05 12.10
C GLY A 32 -28.35 1.20 11.26
N PRO A 33 -27.79 0.11 11.81
CA PRO A 33 -26.71 -0.64 11.18
C PRO A 33 -27.08 -1.19 9.80
N LEU A 34 -26.22 -0.97 8.82
CA LEU A 34 -26.41 -1.37 7.44
C LEU A 34 -25.12 -1.99 6.89
N ALA A 35 -25.18 -3.25 6.50
CA ALA A 35 -24.08 -3.91 5.82
C ALA A 35 -23.98 -3.43 4.36
N ILE A 36 -22.77 -3.17 3.89
CA ILE A 36 -22.49 -2.75 2.52
C ILE A 36 -22.02 -3.96 1.72
N HIS A 37 -22.81 -4.34 0.73
CA HIS A 37 -22.46 -5.38 -0.23
C HIS A 37 -21.84 -4.75 -1.48
N ALA A 38 -20.62 -5.14 -1.83
CA ALA A 38 -19.99 -4.78 -3.10
C ALA A 38 -20.58 -5.63 -4.23
N SER A 39 -21.31 -4.99 -5.14
CA SER A 39 -21.94 -5.65 -6.29
C SER A 39 -20.91 -6.21 -7.27
N GLN A 40 -21.29 -7.29 -7.97
CA GLN A 40 -20.51 -7.84 -9.10
C GLN A 40 -20.49 -6.92 -10.32
N ASN A 41 -21.41 -5.96 -10.41
CA ASN A 41 -21.39 -4.96 -11.47
C ASN A 41 -20.47 -3.79 -11.08
N ILE A 42 -19.32 -3.73 -11.74
CA ILE A 42 -18.22 -2.78 -11.47
C ILE A 42 -18.29 -1.63 -12.48
N GLU A 43 -18.32 -0.39 -11.99
CA GLU A 43 -18.23 0.82 -12.82
C GLU A 43 -16.77 1.14 -13.11
N ARG A 44 -16.21 0.44 -14.10
CA ARG A 44 -14.77 0.49 -14.43
C ARG A 44 -14.25 1.92 -14.66
N ALA A 45 -15.00 2.76 -15.36
CA ALA A 45 -14.62 4.15 -15.62
C ALA A 45 -14.51 4.96 -14.31
N ALA A 46 -15.49 4.82 -13.41
CA ALA A 46 -15.46 5.47 -12.10
C ALA A 46 -14.30 4.95 -11.24
N CYS A 47 -13.99 3.65 -11.32
CA CYS A 47 -12.81 3.08 -10.65
C CYS A 47 -11.54 3.83 -11.08
N VAL A 48 -11.31 3.97 -12.39
CA VAL A 48 -10.16 4.70 -12.95
C VAL A 48 -10.13 6.16 -12.48
N THR A 49 -11.25 6.87 -12.52
CA THR A 49 -11.36 8.27 -12.05
C THR A 49 -10.97 8.42 -10.58
N HIS A 50 -11.33 7.45 -9.74
CA HIS A 50 -10.98 7.43 -8.32
C HIS A 50 -9.63 6.72 -8.04
N GLY A 51 -8.88 6.38 -9.09
CA GLY A 51 -7.57 5.73 -8.99
C GLY A 51 -7.61 4.28 -8.49
N ILE A 52 -8.78 3.64 -8.51
CA ILE A 52 -9.02 2.25 -8.10
C ILE A 52 -8.88 1.34 -9.32
N ASP A 53 -8.14 0.25 -9.18
CA ASP A 53 -7.98 -0.75 -10.24
C ASP A 53 -9.24 -1.65 -10.31
N PRO A 54 -10.02 -1.59 -11.41
CA PRO A 54 -11.27 -2.32 -11.51
C PRO A 54 -11.10 -3.84 -11.62
N GLU A 55 -9.90 -4.37 -11.87
CA GLU A 55 -9.66 -5.83 -11.82
C GLU A 55 -9.32 -6.32 -10.42
N ARG A 56 -9.14 -5.41 -9.45
CA ARG A 56 -8.65 -5.73 -8.11
C ARG A 56 -9.62 -5.38 -6.99
N VAL A 57 -10.81 -4.89 -7.31
CA VAL A 57 -11.85 -4.59 -6.31
C VAL A 57 -12.56 -5.84 -5.84
N THR A 58 -12.89 -5.90 -4.55
CA THR A 58 -13.76 -6.95 -4.01
C THR A 58 -15.17 -6.80 -4.55
N ALA A 59 -15.79 -7.90 -4.97
CA ALA A 59 -17.15 -7.90 -5.52
C ALA A 59 -17.87 -9.21 -5.16
N GLY A 60 -19.20 -9.16 -5.07
CA GLY A 60 -20.04 -10.29 -4.64
C GLY A 60 -19.95 -10.63 -3.15
N ALA A 61 -19.67 -9.63 -2.30
CA ALA A 61 -19.46 -9.85 -0.87
C ALA A 61 -19.89 -8.65 -0.02
N ILE A 62 -20.21 -8.88 1.26
CA ILE A 62 -20.25 -7.84 2.28
C ILE A 62 -18.83 -7.41 2.59
N ILE A 63 -18.60 -6.10 2.54
CA ILE A 63 -17.30 -5.47 2.69
C ILE A 63 -17.23 -4.50 3.87
N GLY A 64 -18.24 -4.47 4.72
CA GLY A 64 -18.26 -3.58 5.87
C GLY A 64 -19.66 -3.28 6.35
N VAL A 65 -19.73 -2.54 7.44
CA VAL A 65 -20.96 -2.06 8.06
C VAL A 65 -20.85 -0.55 8.23
N VAL A 66 -21.92 0.15 7.89
CA VAL A 66 -22.12 1.58 8.20
C VAL A 66 -23.37 1.73 9.07
N GLU A 67 -23.66 2.95 9.46
CA GLU A 67 -24.93 3.34 10.05
C GLU A 67 -25.71 4.21 9.07
N LEU A 68 -26.94 3.83 8.74
CA LEU A 68 -27.87 4.69 8.00
C LEU A 68 -28.54 5.64 8.98
N VAL A 69 -28.08 6.89 9.03
CA VAL A 69 -28.53 7.89 10.02
C VAL A 69 -29.74 8.66 9.52
N ASP A 70 -29.78 8.99 8.23
CA ASP A 70 -30.93 9.66 7.64
C ASP A 70 -31.14 9.32 6.16
N VAL A 71 -32.33 9.61 5.63
CA VAL A 71 -32.70 9.54 4.21
C VAL A 71 -33.50 10.79 3.91
N VAL A 72 -32.91 11.68 3.13
CA VAL A 72 -33.50 12.96 2.75
C VAL A 72 -33.81 12.97 1.26
N GLU A 73 -34.93 13.56 0.86
CA GLU A 73 -35.19 13.86 -0.55
C GLU A 73 -34.27 15.00 -0.99
N LEU A 74 -33.68 14.86 -2.18
CA LEU A 74 -32.78 15.84 -2.76
C LEU A 74 -33.45 16.46 -3.98
N ASP A 75 -33.60 17.78 -3.96
CA ASP A 75 -33.82 18.55 -5.17
C ASP A 75 -32.48 18.83 -5.88
N ALA A 76 -32.55 19.52 -7.03
CA ALA A 76 -31.36 19.85 -7.80
C ALA A 76 -30.36 20.75 -7.03
N ALA A 77 -30.84 21.63 -6.15
CA ALA A 77 -30.01 22.53 -5.38
C ALA A 77 -29.27 21.79 -4.25
N ALA A 78 -29.99 20.93 -3.51
CA ALA A 78 -29.44 20.08 -2.46
C ALA A 78 -28.46 19.05 -3.01
N PHE A 79 -28.75 18.48 -4.19
CA PHE A 79 -27.81 17.61 -4.90
C PHE A 79 -26.50 18.33 -5.21
N ALA A 80 -26.57 19.51 -5.85
CA ALA A 80 -25.37 20.28 -6.20
C ALA A 80 -24.56 20.70 -4.96
N ALA A 81 -25.23 21.14 -3.89
CA ALA A 81 -24.59 21.56 -2.66
C ALA A 81 -23.85 20.43 -1.93
N ARG A 82 -24.29 19.17 -2.10
CA ARG A 82 -23.75 17.99 -1.39
C ARG A 82 -22.88 17.10 -2.28
N GLN A 83 -22.37 17.65 -3.39
CA GLN A 83 -21.55 16.90 -4.35
C GLN A 83 -20.32 16.25 -3.72
N SER A 84 -19.69 16.91 -2.75
CA SER A 84 -18.54 16.36 -2.01
C SER A 84 -18.90 15.13 -1.16
N GLU A 85 -20.16 14.95 -0.76
CA GLU A 85 -20.61 13.82 0.05
C GLU A 85 -21.03 12.61 -0.81
N HIS A 86 -21.65 12.86 -1.96
CA HIS A 86 -22.13 11.78 -2.84
C HIS A 86 -21.18 11.43 -3.99
N LEU A 87 -20.24 12.29 -4.34
CA LEU A 87 -19.17 12.08 -5.34
C LEU A 87 -19.66 11.73 -6.76
N ALA A 88 -20.95 11.94 -7.05
CA ALA A 88 -21.50 11.70 -8.37
C ALA A 88 -21.17 12.87 -9.30
N ASP A 89 -21.33 12.64 -10.61
CA ASP A 89 -21.25 13.74 -11.58
C ASP A 89 -22.30 14.83 -11.29
N ALA A 90 -22.09 16.04 -11.80
CA ALA A 90 -22.94 17.18 -11.50
C ALA A 90 -24.34 17.12 -12.17
N ARG A 91 -24.76 15.96 -12.71
CA ARG A 91 -26.02 15.84 -13.47
C ARG A 91 -27.14 15.30 -12.58
N PHE A 92 -28.06 16.17 -12.20
CA PHE A 92 -29.32 15.78 -11.58
C PHE A 92 -30.33 15.37 -12.66
N ASN A 93 -30.54 14.06 -12.85
CA ASN A 93 -31.39 13.53 -13.92
C ASN A 93 -32.42 12.49 -13.45
N THR A 94 -32.53 12.28 -12.13
CA THR A 94 -33.39 11.28 -11.53
C THR A 94 -34.29 11.97 -10.51
N THR A 95 -35.61 11.76 -10.62
CA THR A 95 -36.60 12.29 -9.67
C THR A 95 -37.69 11.24 -9.43
N PRO A 96 -38.06 10.93 -8.17
CA PRO A 96 -37.46 11.45 -6.95
C PRO A 96 -36.04 10.92 -6.72
N LEU A 97 -35.20 11.70 -6.04
CA LEU A 97 -33.85 11.29 -5.62
C LEU A 97 -33.73 11.43 -4.11
N PHE A 98 -33.19 10.41 -3.47
CA PHE A 98 -32.97 10.38 -2.04
C PHE A 98 -31.48 10.22 -1.73
N GLY A 99 -30.98 11.06 -0.83
CA GLY A 99 -29.67 10.95 -0.22
C GLY A 99 -29.75 10.18 1.09
N TRP A 100 -29.19 8.98 1.10
CA TRP A 100 -29.05 8.12 2.27
C TRP A 100 -27.76 8.51 2.99
N GLN A 101 -27.88 9.16 4.15
CA GLN A 101 -26.74 9.62 4.92
C GLN A 101 -26.15 8.45 5.72
N LEU A 102 -24.85 8.21 5.51
CA LEU A 102 -24.11 7.09 6.07
C LEU A 102 -23.06 7.61 7.06
N ALA A 103 -22.96 6.98 8.21
CA ALA A 103 -21.99 7.30 9.25
C ALA A 103 -21.28 6.04 9.76
N ASN A 104 -20.25 6.24 10.59
CA ASN A 104 -19.57 5.19 11.33
C ASN A 104 -19.16 3.97 10.48
N PRO A 105 -18.45 4.17 9.35
CA PRO A 105 -18.03 3.07 8.51
C PRO A 105 -17.02 2.18 9.24
N ARG A 106 -17.28 0.88 9.20
CA ARG A 106 -16.46 -0.17 9.81
C ARG A 106 -16.22 -1.26 8.77
N PRO A 107 -15.01 -1.37 8.20
CA PRO A 107 -14.67 -2.51 7.35
C PRO A 107 -14.78 -3.82 8.14
N LEU A 108 -15.16 -4.90 7.46
CA LEU A 108 -14.99 -6.24 8.00
C LEU A 108 -13.50 -6.63 7.94
N PRO A 109 -13.05 -7.58 8.76
CA PRO A 109 -11.69 -8.11 8.64
C PRO A 109 -11.51 -8.97 7.37
N HIS A 110 -12.56 -9.67 6.94
CA HIS A 110 -12.60 -10.48 5.72
C HIS A 110 -13.97 -10.29 5.03
N PRO A 111 -14.07 -10.34 3.69
CA PRO A 111 -15.35 -10.20 3.01
C PRO A 111 -16.28 -11.38 3.31
N CYS A 112 -17.57 -11.13 3.62
CA CYS A 112 -18.57 -12.20 3.68
C CYS A 112 -19.16 -12.44 2.29
N ILE A 113 -18.83 -13.56 1.66
CA ILE A 113 -19.35 -13.90 0.33
C ILE A 113 -20.86 -14.16 0.41
N VAL A 114 -21.65 -13.30 -0.23
CA VAL A 114 -23.11 -13.42 -0.31
C VAL A 114 -23.60 -12.91 -1.65
N HIS A 115 -24.71 -13.47 -2.13
CA HIS A 115 -25.36 -12.94 -3.31
C HIS A 115 -26.13 -11.65 -2.97
N GLY A 116 -25.75 -10.56 -3.63
CA GLY A 116 -26.48 -9.30 -3.55
C GLY A 116 -27.92 -9.42 -4.07
N ARG A 117 -28.80 -8.56 -3.57
CA ARG A 117 -30.21 -8.47 -3.99
C ARG A 117 -30.60 -7.02 -4.26
N MET A 118 -31.66 -6.81 -5.04
CA MET A 118 -32.27 -5.50 -5.20
C MET A 118 -32.99 -5.07 -3.91
N GLY A 119 -32.92 -3.77 -3.60
CA GLY A 119 -33.49 -3.23 -2.37
C GLY A 119 -32.67 -3.59 -1.11
N LEU A 120 -33.24 -3.32 0.07
CA LEU A 120 -32.68 -3.80 1.33
C LEU A 120 -32.95 -5.29 1.49
N PHE A 121 -31.91 -6.06 1.80
CA PHE A 121 -32.03 -7.48 2.09
C PHE A 121 -31.46 -7.81 3.47
N THR A 122 -31.90 -8.93 4.04
CA THR A 122 -31.35 -9.44 5.30
C THR A 122 -30.19 -10.38 4.99
N ILE A 123 -29.07 -10.20 5.67
CA ILE A 123 -27.94 -11.13 5.62
C ILE A 123 -27.99 -12.13 6.78
N PRO A 124 -27.44 -13.35 6.59
CA PRO A 124 -27.20 -14.29 7.67
C PRO A 124 -26.46 -13.67 8.86
N ASP A 125 -26.74 -14.12 10.07
CA ASP A 125 -26.16 -13.53 11.28
C ASP A 125 -24.68 -13.90 11.49
N ASP A 126 -24.24 -15.02 10.91
CA ASP A 126 -22.84 -15.47 10.87
C ASP A 126 -21.95 -14.60 9.97
N CYS A 127 -22.52 -13.91 8.97
CA CYS A 127 -21.75 -13.05 8.06
C CYS A 127 -21.02 -11.88 8.74
N LEU A 128 -21.49 -11.47 9.92
CA LEU A 128 -20.93 -10.36 10.69
C LEU A 128 -20.24 -10.83 11.97
N GLN A 129 -20.26 -12.12 12.23
CA GLN A 129 -19.50 -12.70 13.32
C GLN A 129 -18.04 -12.73 12.88
N THR A 130 -17.17 -12.10 13.66
CA THR A 130 -15.78 -12.59 13.74
C THR A 130 -15.89 -14.06 14.12
N PRO A 131 -15.18 -15.00 13.47
CA PRO A 131 -15.22 -16.41 13.88
C PRO A 131 -15.11 -16.47 15.40
N GLY A 132 -16.15 -17.01 16.03
CA GLY A 132 -16.50 -16.70 17.42
C GLY A 132 -15.34 -16.89 18.38
N ALA A 133 -15.27 -16.00 19.37
CA ALA A 133 -14.53 -16.20 20.60
C ALA A 133 -15.07 -17.45 21.34
N ARG A 134 -14.68 -18.64 20.88
CA ARG A 134 -14.43 -19.76 21.79
C ARG A 134 -13.11 -19.45 22.47
N ALA A 135 -13.00 -19.80 23.76
CA ALA A 135 -11.70 -19.99 24.38
C ALA A 135 -11.01 -21.12 23.61
N VAL A 136 -10.31 -20.75 22.57
CA VAL A 136 -9.40 -21.60 21.82
C VAL A 136 -8.13 -21.57 22.66
N GLU A 137 -7.80 -22.69 23.32
CA GLU A 137 -6.38 -23.01 23.58
C GLU A 137 -5.63 -22.66 22.30
N PRO A 138 -4.53 -21.88 22.34
CA PRO A 138 -4.01 -21.18 21.18
C PRO A 138 -3.87 -22.13 19.98
N GLU A 139 -4.87 -22.12 19.09
CA GLU A 139 -4.75 -22.75 17.79
C GLU A 139 -3.74 -21.92 17.03
N PRO A 140 -2.83 -22.60 16.32
CA PRO A 140 -1.70 -21.95 15.72
C PRO A 140 -2.20 -20.86 14.77
N ALA A 141 -1.51 -19.74 14.79
CA ALA A 141 -1.71 -18.64 13.85
C ALA A 141 -1.99 -19.19 12.44
N PRO A 142 -2.86 -18.52 11.64
CA PRO A 142 -3.10 -18.89 10.24
C PRO A 142 -1.75 -19.15 9.56
N PRO A 143 -1.63 -20.15 8.66
CA PRO A 143 -0.35 -20.52 8.10
C PRO A 143 0.33 -19.26 7.61
N ALA A 144 1.48 -18.96 8.23
CA ALA A 144 2.13 -17.67 8.15
C ALA A 144 2.15 -17.21 6.68
N LEU A 145 1.76 -15.95 6.45
CA LEU A 145 1.97 -15.23 5.20
C LEU A 145 3.48 -15.23 4.89
N GLU A 146 3.95 -16.34 4.32
CA GLU A 146 5.32 -16.85 4.45
C GLU A 146 5.86 -16.90 5.90
N PRO A 147 6.75 -17.84 6.26
CA PRO A 147 7.30 -17.95 7.63
C PRO A 147 8.18 -16.76 8.10
N THR A 148 8.20 -15.62 7.40
CA THR A 148 9.35 -14.70 7.41
C THR A 148 9.03 -13.20 7.37
N TRP A 149 7.77 -12.76 7.53
CA TRP A 149 7.53 -11.31 7.65
C TRP A 149 7.98 -10.80 9.01
N ASN A 150 9.13 -10.12 9.02
CA ASN A 150 9.64 -9.38 10.16
C ASN A 150 9.51 -7.88 9.87
N PRO A 151 8.63 -7.13 10.58
CA PRO A 151 8.50 -5.68 10.39
C PRO A 151 9.79 -4.93 10.68
N ASP A 152 10.66 -5.46 11.55
CA ASP A 152 11.96 -4.89 11.87
C ASP A 152 12.99 -5.07 10.74
N LYS A 153 12.68 -5.88 9.71
CA LYS A 153 13.55 -6.14 8.57
C LYS A 153 12.84 -5.98 7.21
N PRO A 154 12.42 -4.75 6.85
CA PRO A 154 11.61 -4.50 5.65
C PRO A 154 12.41 -4.49 4.34
N PHE A 155 13.74 -4.66 4.41
CA PHE A 155 14.64 -4.64 3.26
C PHE A 155 15.37 -5.97 3.07
N GLU A 156 15.60 -6.31 1.81
CA GLU A 156 16.45 -7.42 1.42
C GLU A 156 17.58 -6.94 0.51
N LEU A 157 18.82 -7.27 0.87
CA LEU A 157 19.97 -7.14 -0.02
C LEU A 157 20.27 -8.51 -0.63
N ARG A 158 20.11 -8.64 -1.95
CA ARG A 158 20.28 -9.89 -2.68
C ARG A 158 21.57 -9.86 -3.50
N VAL A 159 22.32 -10.96 -3.46
CA VAL A 159 23.46 -11.17 -4.33
C VAL A 159 22.99 -11.72 -5.68
N LEU A 160 23.36 -11.05 -6.75
CA LEU A 160 23.10 -11.47 -8.13
C LEU A 160 24.41 -11.93 -8.75
N ALA A 161 24.58 -13.24 -8.91
CA ALA A 161 25.77 -13.81 -9.52
C ALA A 161 25.86 -13.42 -11.01
N ASP A 162 27.05 -12.99 -11.45
CA ASP A 162 27.32 -12.75 -12.87
C ASP A 162 27.54 -14.10 -13.58
N ALA A 163 26.60 -14.48 -14.44
CA ALA A 163 26.66 -15.73 -15.20
C ALA A 163 27.91 -15.84 -16.11
N ARG A 164 28.59 -14.73 -16.42
CA ARG A 164 29.76 -14.70 -17.32
C ARG A 164 31.09 -14.69 -16.60
N ARG A 165 31.12 -14.42 -15.29
CA ARG A 165 32.35 -14.30 -14.49
C ARG A 165 32.12 -14.92 -13.11
N HIS A 166 32.77 -16.05 -12.87
CA HIS A 166 32.55 -16.92 -11.71
C HIS A 166 32.74 -16.27 -10.33
N SER A 167 33.45 -15.13 -10.25
CA SER A 167 33.71 -14.36 -9.03
C SER A 167 33.05 -12.98 -9.00
N ALA A 168 32.40 -12.53 -10.09
CA ALA A 168 31.74 -11.24 -10.13
C ALA A 168 30.28 -11.37 -9.69
N TYR A 169 29.81 -10.39 -8.93
CA TYR A 169 28.42 -10.29 -8.53
C TYR A 169 27.96 -8.84 -8.50
N ALA A 170 26.66 -8.65 -8.57
CA ALA A 170 25.98 -7.39 -8.28
C ALA A 170 25.17 -7.53 -6.98
N LEU A 171 24.83 -6.40 -6.39
CA LEU A 171 23.93 -6.34 -5.25
C LEU A 171 22.67 -5.58 -5.64
N ALA A 172 21.52 -6.20 -5.39
CA ALA A 172 20.22 -5.57 -5.58
C ALA A 172 19.53 -5.40 -4.23
N LEU A 173 19.11 -4.17 -3.95
CA LEU A 173 18.32 -3.83 -2.78
C LEU A 173 16.84 -3.89 -3.15
N TYR A 174 16.07 -4.61 -2.34
CA TYR A 174 14.64 -4.72 -2.41
C TYR A 174 14.03 -4.11 -1.15
N GLN A 175 12.91 -3.43 -1.31
CA GLN A 175 12.11 -2.89 -0.22
C GLN A 175 10.70 -3.48 -0.32
N ARG A 176 10.14 -3.83 0.82
CA ARG A 176 8.75 -4.22 0.93
C ARG A 176 7.87 -2.98 1.01
N PHE A 177 7.00 -2.76 0.02
CA PHE A 177 6.11 -1.61 0.02
C PHE A 177 4.79 -1.95 0.71
N VAL A 178 4.57 -1.40 1.91
CA VAL A 178 3.28 -1.46 2.59
C VAL A 178 2.48 -0.24 2.14
N GLU A 179 1.42 -0.43 1.35
CA GLU A 179 0.44 0.65 1.14
C GLU A 179 -0.12 1.04 2.52
N THR A 180 -0.02 2.31 2.91
CA THR A 180 -0.64 2.77 4.16
C THR A 180 -2.15 2.48 4.12
N PRO A 181 -2.82 2.21 5.24
CA PRO A 181 -4.26 1.94 5.25
C PRO A 181 -5.10 3.04 4.58
N GLY A 182 -4.64 4.31 4.63
CA GLY A 182 -5.26 5.43 3.91
C GLY A 182 -4.96 5.48 2.40
N ALA A 183 -3.93 4.78 1.93
CA ALA A 183 -3.56 4.61 0.53
C ALA A 183 -3.99 3.25 -0.05
N GLN A 184 -4.46 2.31 0.78
CA GLN A 184 -5.11 1.08 0.36
C GLN A 184 -6.35 1.43 -0.47
N ARG A 185 -6.21 1.32 -1.79
CA ARG A 185 -7.28 1.60 -2.76
C ARG A 185 -8.27 0.43 -2.88
N VAL A 186 -8.04 -0.65 -2.14
CA VAL A 186 -8.90 -1.84 -2.04
C VAL A 186 -8.90 -2.28 -0.59
N LEU A 187 -10.10 -2.45 -0.01
CA LEU A 187 -10.31 -2.72 1.42
C LEU A 187 -9.80 -4.09 1.90
N TYR A 188 -9.62 -5.05 0.99
CA TYR A 188 -9.32 -6.46 1.32
C TYR A 188 -8.19 -7.04 0.50
N ARG A 189 -7.09 -6.31 0.33
CA ARG A 189 -5.90 -6.91 -0.25
C ARG A 189 -5.19 -7.77 0.81
N GLU A 190 -5.41 -9.08 0.77
CA GLU A 190 -4.59 -10.12 1.41
C GLU A 190 -3.35 -10.50 0.59
N GLU A 191 -2.92 -9.70 -0.39
CA GLU A 191 -1.63 -9.94 -1.02
C GLU A 191 -0.54 -9.35 -0.11
N PRO A 192 0.39 -10.18 0.41
CA PRO A 192 1.49 -9.68 1.21
C PRO A 192 2.25 -8.62 0.40
N PRO A 193 2.69 -7.53 1.05
CA PRO A 193 3.40 -6.45 0.36
C PRO A 193 4.59 -7.07 -0.42
N GLN A 194 4.58 -6.88 -1.73
CA GLN A 194 5.57 -7.51 -2.61
C GLN A 194 6.91 -6.81 -2.45
N MET A 195 8.00 -7.58 -2.48
CA MET A 195 9.35 -7.05 -2.56
C MET A 195 9.54 -6.35 -3.90
N GLN A 196 9.77 -5.04 -3.87
CA GLN A 196 10.07 -4.24 -5.05
C GLN A 196 11.56 -3.95 -5.08
N ARG A 197 12.19 -4.18 -6.24
CA ARG A 197 13.59 -3.84 -6.45
C ARG A 197 13.74 -2.31 -6.50
N VAL A 198 14.48 -1.76 -5.55
CA VAL A 198 14.76 -0.32 -5.46
C VAL A 198 15.90 0.03 -6.41
N VAL A 199 17.02 -0.69 -6.31
CA VAL A 199 18.25 -0.35 -7.02
C VAL A 199 19.19 -1.55 -7.08
N GLU A 200 20.06 -1.57 -8.09
CA GLU A 200 21.09 -2.59 -8.29
C GLU A 200 22.41 -1.90 -8.64
N ILE A 201 23.50 -2.36 -8.02
CA ILE A 201 24.86 -1.89 -8.28
C ILE A 201 25.81 -3.08 -8.47
N GLY A 202 26.84 -2.89 -9.29
CA GLY A 202 27.88 -3.88 -9.55
C GLY A 202 29.18 -3.23 -9.98
N GLY A 203 30.15 -4.05 -10.39
CA GLY A 203 31.38 -3.55 -11.01
C GLY A 203 32.26 -2.69 -10.08
N SER A 204 32.82 -1.61 -10.62
CA SER A 204 33.69 -0.69 -9.86
C SER A 204 32.94 0.05 -8.76
N VAL A 205 31.70 0.48 -9.02
CA VAL A 205 30.87 1.19 -8.04
C VAL A 205 30.68 0.36 -6.79
N LEU A 206 30.31 -0.92 -6.94
CA LEU A 206 30.16 -1.86 -5.84
C LEU A 206 31.45 -2.01 -5.02
N ARG A 207 32.61 -2.09 -5.68
CA ARG A 207 33.90 -2.18 -5.00
C ARG A 207 34.21 -0.92 -4.18
N THR A 208 33.91 0.26 -4.72
CA THR A 208 34.18 1.53 -4.04
C THR A 208 33.31 1.72 -2.79
N VAL A 209 32.08 1.19 -2.78
CA VAL A 209 31.20 1.29 -1.59
C VAL A 209 31.22 0.05 -0.70
N ALA A 210 32.14 -0.90 -0.92
CA ALA A 210 32.18 -2.18 -0.23
C ALA A 210 32.21 -2.04 1.30
N ASP A 211 33.01 -1.12 1.84
CA ASP A 211 33.12 -0.91 3.29
C ASP A 211 31.78 -0.47 3.91
N ASN A 212 31.03 0.41 3.23
CA ASN A 212 29.71 0.84 3.67
C ASN A 212 28.71 -0.32 3.71
N ILE A 213 28.82 -1.25 2.75
CA ILE A 213 27.98 -2.45 2.69
C ILE A 213 28.35 -3.39 3.84
N LEU A 214 29.64 -3.66 4.04
CA LEU A 214 30.12 -4.53 5.11
C LEU A 214 29.75 -3.97 6.48
N ASP A 215 29.80 -2.66 6.68
CA ASP A 215 29.40 -2.03 7.94
C ASP A 215 27.89 -2.14 8.18
N ALA A 216 27.06 -1.94 7.15
CA ALA A 216 25.62 -2.14 7.25
C ALA A 216 25.26 -3.61 7.54
N LEU A 217 25.96 -4.56 6.93
CA LEU A 217 25.80 -6.00 7.19
C LEU A 217 26.19 -6.36 8.62
N LYS A 218 27.33 -5.88 9.12
CA LYS A 218 27.77 -6.09 10.51
C LYS A 218 26.75 -5.55 11.52
N ARG A 219 26.23 -4.33 11.31
CA ARG A 219 25.17 -3.74 12.15
C ARG A 219 23.86 -4.54 12.11
N SER A 220 23.63 -5.27 11.02
CA SER A 220 22.47 -6.16 10.85
C SER A 220 22.74 -7.59 11.37
N GLY A 221 23.89 -7.85 11.98
CA GLY A 221 24.26 -9.12 12.59
C GLY A 221 24.97 -10.12 11.67
N TYR A 222 25.35 -9.72 10.46
CA TYR A 222 26.03 -10.59 9.48
C TYR A 222 27.55 -10.43 9.52
N LYS A 223 28.27 -11.52 9.26
CA LYS A 223 29.73 -11.53 9.13
C LYS A 223 30.14 -11.13 7.71
N ALA A 224 31.27 -10.44 7.57
CA ALA A 224 31.79 -10.03 6.26
C ALA A 224 32.03 -11.23 5.31
N THR A 225 32.40 -12.39 5.85
CA THR A 225 32.63 -13.63 5.09
C THR A 225 31.37 -14.20 4.43
N GLU A 226 30.18 -13.75 4.85
CA GLU A 226 28.92 -14.19 4.28
C GLU A 226 28.61 -13.51 2.94
N LEU A 227 29.26 -12.38 2.63
CA LEU A 227 29.10 -11.70 1.36
C LEU A 227 29.95 -12.40 0.29
N SER A 228 29.30 -13.28 -0.49
CA SER A 228 29.95 -14.03 -1.57
C SER A 228 29.06 -14.15 -2.79
N ALA A 229 29.66 -14.35 -3.97
CA ALA A 229 28.94 -14.55 -5.24
C ALA A 229 28.04 -15.80 -5.22
N GLN A 230 28.30 -16.75 -4.31
CA GLN A 230 27.57 -18.00 -4.18
C GLN A 230 26.35 -17.88 -3.24
N ARG A 231 26.25 -16.80 -2.45
CA ARG A 231 25.12 -16.61 -1.54
C ARG A 231 23.81 -16.51 -2.32
N ARG A 232 22.83 -17.34 -1.94
CA ARG A 232 21.48 -17.33 -2.51
C ARG A 232 20.45 -16.71 -1.58
N GLU A 233 20.68 -16.80 -0.28
CA GLU A 233 19.80 -16.22 0.74
C GLU A 233 19.96 -14.68 0.79
N PRO A 234 18.88 -13.89 0.89
CA PRO A 234 18.99 -12.46 1.11
C PRO A 234 19.68 -12.14 2.43
N PHE A 235 20.25 -10.94 2.53
CA PHE A 235 20.50 -10.30 3.82
C PHE A 235 19.26 -9.52 4.22
N LEU A 236 18.72 -9.81 5.39
CA LEU A 236 17.57 -9.10 5.95
C LEU A 236 18.07 -7.89 6.73
N LEU A 237 17.71 -6.69 6.26
CA LEU A 237 18.23 -5.44 6.79
C LEU A 237 17.15 -4.69 7.56
N SER A 238 17.55 -4.03 8.64
CA SER A 238 16.68 -3.06 9.33
C SER A 238 16.28 -1.91 8.41
N GLU A 239 15.23 -1.21 8.77
CA GLU A 239 14.77 -0.05 8.00
C GLU A 239 15.88 0.98 7.81
N GLU A 240 16.57 1.39 8.88
CA GLU A 240 17.65 2.38 8.80
C GLU A 240 18.80 1.91 7.87
N ALA A 241 19.23 0.65 8.02
CA ALA A 241 20.32 0.10 7.21
C ALA A 241 19.91 0.02 5.72
N GLY A 242 18.69 -0.43 5.45
CA GLY A 242 18.13 -0.52 4.11
C GLY A 242 17.96 0.84 3.43
N VAL A 243 17.39 1.82 4.13
CA VAL A 243 17.20 3.19 3.62
C VAL A 243 18.55 3.85 3.33
N ARG A 244 19.54 3.71 4.22
CA ARG A 244 20.88 4.28 4.02
C ARG A 244 21.61 3.66 2.84
N LEU A 245 21.61 2.32 2.72
CA LEU A 245 22.18 1.65 1.55
C LEU A 245 21.43 1.98 0.26
N GLY A 246 20.11 2.06 0.31
CA GLY A 246 19.28 2.42 -0.83
C GLY A 246 19.59 3.82 -1.33
N LEU A 247 19.68 4.79 -0.42
CA LEU A 247 20.05 6.16 -0.74
C LEU A 247 21.45 6.24 -1.37
N LEU A 248 22.43 5.57 -0.74
CA LEU A 248 23.79 5.48 -1.26
C LEU A 248 23.80 4.93 -2.69
N PHE A 249 23.18 3.77 -2.91
CA PHE A 249 23.17 3.07 -4.19
C PHE A 249 22.50 3.90 -5.29
N LEU A 250 21.35 4.53 -5.00
CA LEU A 250 20.67 5.42 -5.95
C LEU A 250 21.56 6.59 -6.37
N CYS A 251 22.31 7.17 -5.43
CA CYS A 251 23.19 8.29 -5.71
C CYS A 251 24.44 7.89 -6.49
N VAL A 252 25.08 6.75 -6.17
CA VAL A 252 26.37 6.36 -6.78
C VAL A 252 26.24 5.57 -8.07
N LYS A 253 25.09 4.91 -8.32
CA LYS A 253 24.86 4.08 -9.51
C LYS A 253 25.24 4.75 -10.84
N PRO A 254 24.89 6.02 -11.12
CA PRO A 254 25.24 6.67 -12.38
C PRO A 254 26.65 7.28 -12.40
N ILE A 255 27.46 7.09 -11.35
CA ILE A 255 28.75 7.78 -11.19
C ILE A 255 29.91 6.84 -11.53
N GLY A 256 30.83 7.32 -12.39
CA GLY A 256 32.04 6.58 -12.76
C GLY A 256 33.31 7.02 -12.02
N LYS A 257 33.36 8.26 -11.50
CA LYS A 257 34.57 8.81 -10.84
C LYS A 257 34.64 8.37 -9.37
N VAL A 258 35.71 7.66 -9.00
CA VAL A 258 35.91 7.07 -7.66
C VAL A 258 35.84 8.10 -6.54
N ASN A 259 36.63 9.18 -6.61
CA ASN A 259 36.65 10.22 -5.57
C ASN A 259 35.26 10.81 -5.29
N ARG A 260 34.41 10.91 -6.33
CA ARG A 260 33.04 11.42 -6.20
C ARG A 260 32.12 10.41 -5.53
N ILE A 261 32.28 9.12 -5.82
CA ILE A 261 31.56 8.04 -5.13
C ILE A 261 31.94 8.04 -3.64
N GLU A 262 33.22 8.20 -3.31
CA GLU A 262 33.72 8.26 -1.93
C GLU A 262 33.16 9.46 -1.17
N ALA A 263 33.14 10.65 -1.79
CA ALA A 263 32.55 11.85 -1.19
C ALA A 263 31.04 11.67 -0.90
N ILE A 264 30.29 11.10 -1.85
CA ILE A 264 28.87 10.77 -1.65
C ILE A 264 28.71 9.75 -0.52
N ALA A 265 29.54 8.71 -0.49
CA ALA A 265 29.48 7.68 0.54
C ALA A 265 29.76 8.22 1.95
N GLU A 266 30.77 9.09 2.09
CA GLU A 266 31.07 9.81 3.32
C GLU A 266 29.90 10.72 3.74
N GLY A 267 29.35 11.49 2.80
CA GLY A 267 28.22 12.37 3.04
C GLY A 267 26.99 11.62 3.55
N VAL A 268 26.60 10.53 2.88
CA VAL A 268 25.50 9.66 3.31
C VAL A 268 25.79 9.01 4.66
N ARG A 269 27.05 8.68 4.99
CA ARG A 269 27.41 8.10 6.30
C ARG A 269 27.25 9.10 7.44
N ARG A 270 27.52 10.39 7.21
CA ARG A 270 27.41 11.45 8.21
C ARG A 270 25.98 11.92 8.48
N MET A 271 25.05 11.66 7.56
CA MET A 271 23.66 12.05 7.74
C MET A 271 23.04 11.39 8.97
N THR A 272 22.25 12.19 9.68
CA THR A 272 21.30 11.72 10.69
C THR A 272 20.26 10.79 10.07
N SER A 273 19.57 10.00 10.90
CA SER A 273 18.51 9.12 10.41
C SER A 273 17.41 9.92 9.70
N GLU A 274 17.00 11.06 10.27
CA GLU A 274 15.97 11.94 9.67
C GLU A 274 16.33 12.42 8.27
N GLU A 275 17.58 12.88 8.07
CA GLU A 275 18.06 13.31 6.75
C GLU A 275 18.06 12.16 5.75
N VAL A 276 18.52 10.97 6.16
CA VAL A 276 18.53 9.77 5.32
C VAL A 276 17.11 9.39 4.91
N TYR A 277 16.14 9.38 5.83
CA TYR A 277 14.74 9.09 5.53
C TYR A 277 14.12 10.12 4.59
N TYR A 278 14.34 11.41 4.85
CA TYR A 278 13.84 12.50 4.00
C TYR A 278 14.35 12.36 2.57
N TRP A 279 15.67 12.24 2.40
CA TRP A 279 16.28 12.13 1.08
C TRP A 279 15.91 10.85 0.36
N TYR A 280 15.86 9.72 1.07
CA TYR A 280 15.43 8.45 0.49
C TYR A 280 13.99 8.51 -0.04
N SER A 281 13.07 9.12 0.72
CA SER A 281 11.69 9.36 0.27
C SER A 281 11.65 10.17 -1.04
N LYS A 282 12.43 11.25 -1.13
CA LYS A 282 12.52 12.08 -2.35
C LYS A 282 13.15 11.31 -3.52
N CYS A 283 14.20 10.53 -3.27
CA CYS A 283 14.93 9.77 -4.29
C CYS A 283 14.19 8.54 -4.82
N THR A 284 13.13 8.08 -4.15
CA THR A 284 12.28 6.94 -4.56
C THR A 284 10.90 7.37 -5.08
N THR A 285 10.52 8.63 -4.90
CA THR A 285 9.24 9.17 -5.40
C THR A 285 9.24 9.24 -6.94
N LYS A 286 8.39 8.43 -7.60
CA LYS A 286 8.35 8.25 -9.08
C LYS A 286 8.42 9.52 -9.91
N THR A 287 7.79 10.61 -9.46
CA THR A 287 7.71 11.88 -10.22
C THR A 287 8.93 12.78 -10.05
N THR A 288 9.73 12.61 -8.99
CA THR A 288 10.80 13.55 -8.60
C THR A 288 12.15 12.89 -8.31
N ALA A 289 12.22 11.55 -8.37
CA ALA A 289 13.38 10.74 -8.02
C ALA A 289 14.69 11.22 -8.68
N ASP A 290 14.72 11.37 -10.00
CA ASP A 290 15.95 11.71 -10.74
C ASP A 290 16.49 13.09 -10.35
N ARG A 291 15.60 14.06 -10.16
CA ARG A 291 15.96 15.43 -9.73
C ARG A 291 16.49 15.42 -8.30
N ALA A 292 15.84 14.67 -7.40
CA ALA A 292 16.27 14.54 -6.02
C ALA A 292 17.64 13.85 -5.91
N GLN A 293 17.86 12.76 -6.65
CA GLN A 293 19.16 12.07 -6.70
C GLN A 293 20.26 12.99 -7.23
N LYS A 294 19.98 13.79 -8.27
CA LYS A 294 20.93 14.78 -8.77
C LYS A 294 21.23 15.84 -7.72
N ALA A 295 20.20 16.44 -7.11
CA ALA A 295 20.36 17.47 -6.10
C ALA A 295 21.21 16.98 -4.91
N LEU A 296 20.97 15.76 -4.44
CA LEU A 296 21.75 15.18 -3.35
C LEU A 296 23.22 14.95 -3.75
N ARG A 297 23.48 14.48 -4.97
CA ARG A 297 24.85 14.33 -5.45
C ARG A 297 25.60 15.66 -5.51
N VAL A 298 24.93 16.73 -5.91
CA VAL A 298 25.51 18.09 -5.90
C VAL A 298 25.83 18.49 -4.47
N LEU A 299 24.88 18.30 -3.55
CA LEU A 299 25.04 18.67 -2.14
C LEU A 299 26.22 17.95 -1.45
N LEU A 300 26.46 16.68 -1.77
CA LEU A 300 27.44 15.86 -1.03
C LEU A 300 28.84 15.83 -1.63
N ALA A 301 28.98 16.18 -2.91
CA ALA A 301 30.25 15.96 -3.60
C ALA A 301 30.64 17.06 -4.59
N ASP A 302 29.92 18.20 -4.58
CA ASP A 302 30.06 19.37 -5.46
C ASP A 302 30.16 18.97 -6.96
N GLU A 303 29.14 19.28 -7.77
CA GLU A 303 29.13 18.88 -9.19
C GLU A 303 30.28 19.48 -10.01
#